data_AF-A0A6P3XZB1-F1
#
_entry.id   AF-A0A6P3XZB1-F1
#
_cell.length_a   1.000
_cell.length_b   1.000
_cell.length_c   1.000
_cell.angle_alpha   90.00
_cell.angle_beta   90.00
_cell.angle_gamma   90.00
#
_symmetry.space_group_name_H-M   'P 1'
#
loop_
_entity.id
_entity.type
_entity.pdbx_description
1 polymer ?
#
loop_
_entity_poly.entity_id
_entity_poly.type
_entity_poly.pdbx_seq_one_letter_code
_entity_poly.pdbx_strand_id
1 'polypeptide(L)'
;MCPSPLDGPGGVLAHASFPNGDKDYVTEVHVDRAESWHIHISRNPLLTQKLLYVIAHEIGHTIGLHYCKHKDSMMFAMAPSKTKFPFTLSLNDMLHIRYLYGANYYGSTTTIPPITTTTAVVITTKTTTTITTSKNINHCPCALRDLDVILIIYNRLYIAYEKYIWPININENTYEKPIVISDYMQFLPDNFTHLTAAYQKPTGNLMIFADNIIYVVSFPSYELIQKLSFNDFGLPLTARINTAINTNKGQSFVIYNDHIVGEIDNSTGKFDLQIVDVTYPRDNLIKQLRDPLG
;
A
#
# COMPACT_ATOMS: atom_id res chain seq x y z
N MET A 1 -25.24 -12.49 -16.03
CA MET A 1 -26.10 -12.62 -14.82
C MET A 1 -25.35 -11.97 -13.66
N CYS A 2 -26.00 -11.08 -12.91
CA CYS A 2 -25.36 -10.34 -11.82
C CYS A 2 -25.13 -11.26 -10.61
N PRO A 3 -23.92 -11.30 -10.03
CA PRO A 3 -23.60 -12.19 -8.92
C PRO A 3 -24.16 -11.72 -7.56
N SER A 4 -24.57 -10.45 -7.43
CA SER A 4 -25.20 -9.89 -6.22
C SER A 4 -26.65 -9.47 -6.49
N PRO A 5 -27.65 -10.06 -5.82
CA PRO A 5 -29.04 -9.60 -5.91
C PRO A 5 -29.23 -8.30 -5.13
N LEU A 6 -29.94 -7.36 -5.74
CA LEU A 6 -30.46 -6.16 -5.07
C LEU A 6 -31.68 -6.58 -4.22
N ASP A 7 -31.88 -5.95 -3.06
CA ASP A 7 -32.76 -6.42 -1.99
C ASP A 7 -34.00 -5.53 -1.72
N GLY A 8 -34.15 -4.41 -2.43
CA GLY A 8 -35.30 -3.52 -2.30
C GLY A 8 -34.97 -2.30 -1.43
N PRO A 9 -35.97 -1.68 -0.75
CA PRO A 9 -35.71 -0.48 0.04
C PRO A 9 -34.80 -0.74 1.25
N GLY A 10 -33.66 -0.05 1.30
CA GLY A 10 -32.61 -0.23 2.29
C GLY A 10 -31.71 -1.43 1.98
N GLY A 11 -30.60 -1.57 2.72
CA GLY A 11 -29.68 -2.68 2.49
C GLY A 11 -28.69 -2.40 1.36
N VAL A 12 -28.79 -3.13 0.25
CA VAL A 12 -27.86 -3.05 -0.90
C VAL A 12 -28.27 -1.92 -1.85
N LEU A 13 -27.58 -0.78 -1.72
CA LEU A 13 -27.88 0.41 -2.51
C LEU A 13 -27.49 0.28 -4.00
N ALA A 14 -26.32 -0.31 -4.27
CA ALA A 14 -25.76 -0.49 -5.60
C ALA A 14 -24.60 -1.50 -5.53
N HIS A 15 -24.13 -1.95 -6.69
CA HIS A 15 -22.86 -2.67 -6.82
C HIS A 15 -22.22 -2.39 -8.18
N ALA A 16 -20.91 -2.64 -8.25
CA ALA A 16 -20.13 -2.49 -9.46
C ALA A 16 -19.23 -3.70 -9.71
N SER A 17 -18.94 -3.93 -10.99
CA SER A 17 -17.95 -4.92 -11.40
C SER A 17 -16.55 -4.30 -11.40
N PHE A 18 -15.57 -5.05 -10.89
CA PHE A 18 -14.16 -4.65 -10.98
C PHE A 18 -13.61 -4.82 -12.39
N PRO A 19 -12.60 -4.03 -12.80
CA PRO A 19 -11.81 -4.32 -14.00
C PRO A 19 -11.25 -5.73 -13.93
N ASN A 20 -11.35 -6.50 -15.02
CA ASN A 20 -10.80 -7.84 -15.11
C ASN A 20 -9.49 -7.90 -15.95
N GLY A 21 -9.09 -6.78 -16.58
CA GLY A 21 -7.88 -6.67 -17.39
C GLY A 21 -8.06 -7.02 -18.88
N ASP A 22 -9.22 -7.51 -19.30
CA ASP A 22 -9.52 -7.79 -20.70
C ASP A 22 -9.82 -6.48 -21.46
N LYS A 23 -9.30 -6.37 -22.68
CA LYS A 23 -9.44 -5.17 -23.52
C LYS A 23 -10.90 -4.85 -23.86
N ASP A 24 -11.74 -5.88 -23.97
CA ASP A 24 -13.14 -5.77 -24.40
C ASP A 24 -14.14 -5.94 -23.24
N TYR A 25 -13.65 -6.01 -21.99
CA TYR A 25 -14.53 -6.11 -20.83
C TYR A 25 -15.03 -4.75 -20.40
N VAL A 26 -16.35 -4.66 -20.20
CA VAL A 26 -17.02 -3.46 -19.71
C VAL A 26 -17.35 -3.67 -18.23
N THR A 27 -16.86 -2.76 -17.39
CA THR A 27 -17.29 -2.68 -15.99
C THR A 27 -18.66 -2.04 -15.92
N GLU A 28 -19.59 -2.70 -15.24
CA GLU A 28 -20.96 -2.20 -15.08
C GLU A 28 -21.20 -1.74 -13.64
N VAL A 29 -22.02 -0.70 -13.48
CA VAL A 29 -22.60 -0.27 -12.21
C VAL A 29 -24.09 -0.55 -12.26
N HIS A 30 -24.62 -1.27 -11.28
CA HIS A 30 -26.06 -1.50 -11.12
C HIS A 30 -26.53 -0.83 -9.84
N VAL A 31 -27.66 -0.12 -9.92
CA VAL A 31 -28.21 0.67 -8.83
C VAL A 31 -29.59 0.13 -8.48
N ASP A 32 -29.90 0.02 -7.19
CA ASP A 32 -31.23 -0.44 -6.77
C ASP A 32 -32.30 0.62 -7.09
N ARG A 33 -33.20 0.31 -8.01
CA ARG A 33 -34.32 1.17 -8.38
C ARG A 33 -35.32 1.38 -7.24
N ALA A 34 -35.40 0.47 -6.27
CA ALA A 34 -36.35 0.53 -5.16
C ALA A 34 -36.00 1.60 -4.11
N GLU A 35 -34.80 2.17 -4.19
CA GLU A 35 -34.33 3.21 -3.29
C GLU A 35 -34.90 4.60 -3.61
N SER A 36 -35.10 5.40 -2.57
CA SER A 36 -35.60 6.78 -2.68
C SER A 36 -34.47 7.74 -3.08
N TRP A 37 -34.04 7.69 -4.34
CA TRP A 37 -32.89 8.45 -4.83
C TRP A 37 -33.12 9.96 -4.92
N HIS A 38 -32.19 10.73 -4.36
CA HIS A 38 -32.04 12.15 -4.68
C HIS A 38 -31.04 12.32 -5.82
N ILE A 39 -31.54 12.73 -6.99
CA ILE A 39 -30.78 12.78 -8.25
C ILE A 39 -30.12 14.14 -8.53
N HIS A 40 -30.35 15.14 -7.67
CA HIS A 40 -29.83 16.49 -7.88
C HIS A 40 -28.43 16.64 -7.25
N ILE A 41 -27.59 17.48 -7.88
CA ILE A 41 -26.26 17.86 -7.39
C ILE A 41 -26.42 18.93 -6.29
N SER A 42 -26.99 18.52 -5.17
CA SER A 42 -27.28 19.38 -4.01
C SER A 42 -27.26 18.58 -2.72
N ARG A 43 -27.36 19.27 -1.58
CA ARG A 43 -27.48 18.61 -0.28
C ARG A 43 -28.73 17.73 -0.25
N ASN A 44 -28.55 16.46 0.12
CA ASN A 44 -29.64 15.50 0.19
C ASN A 44 -30.71 15.87 1.23
N PRO A 45 -31.99 15.83 0.86
CA PRO A 45 -33.11 15.89 1.80
C PRO A 45 -33.08 14.72 2.79
N LEU A 46 -33.75 14.91 3.94
CA LEU A 46 -33.99 13.82 4.89
C LEU A 46 -34.77 12.67 4.20
N LEU A 47 -34.50 11.43 4.60
CA LEU A 47 -35.19 10.22 4.10
C LEU A 47 -35.01 9.93 2.60
N THR A 48 -33.91 10.42 1.99
CA THR A 48 -33.51 10.09 0.61
C THR A 48 -32.12 9.47 0.57
N GLN A 49 -31.89 8.60 -0.41
CA GLN A 49 -30.58 8.04 -0.72
C GLN A 49 -29.76 8.98 -1.59
N LYS A 50 -28.43 8.93 -1.41
CA LYS A 50 -27.49 9.85 -2.06
C LYS A 50 -26.95 9.27 -3.35
N LEU A 51 -27.71 9.37 -4.44
CA LEU A 51 -27.33 8.77 -5.73
C LEU A 51 -25.93 9.22 -6.17
N LEU A 52 -25.63 10.53 -6.08
CA LEU A 52 -24.31 11.04 -6.48
C LEU A 52 -23.15 10.45 -5.67
N TYR A 53 -23.35 10.23 -4.36
CA TYR A 53 -22.33 9.62 -3.50
C TYR A 53 -22.19 8.13 -3.80
N VAL A 54 -23.30 7.41 -3.92
CA VAL A 54 -23.30 5.97 -4.21
C VAL A 54 -22.69 5.69 -5.58
N ILE A 55 -23.07 6.44 -6.62
CA ILE A 55 -22.46 6.30 -7.95
C ILE A 55 -20.96 6.62 -7.91
N ALA A 56 -20.53 7.64 -7.15
CA ALA A 56 -19.10 7.95 -7.02
C ALA A 56 -18.32 6.80 -6.34
N HIS A 57 -18.93 6.15 -5.33
CA HIS A 57 -18.40 4.96 -4.68
C HIS A 57 -18.29 3.79 -5.67
N GLU A 58 -19.37 3.47 -6.38
CA GLU A 58 -19.40 2.37 -7.35
C GLU A 58 -18.44 2.59 -8.53
N ILE A 59 -18.31 3.83 -9.02
CA ILE A 59 -17.29 4.19 -10.01
C ILE A 59 -15.89 3.86 -9.48
N GLY A 60 -15.64 4.08 -8.18
CA GLY A 60 -14.40 3.66 -7.52
C GLY A 60 -14.09 2.18 -7.75
N HIS A 61 -15.07 1.29 -7.59
CA HIS A 61 -14.91 -0.14 -7.90
C HIS A 61 -14.66 -0.39 -9.38
N THR A 62 -15.35 0.30 -10.29
CA THR A 62 -15.11 0.18 -11.74
C THR A 62 -13.72 0.63 -12.18
N ILE A 63 -13.05 1.46 -11.38
CA ILE A 63 -11.66 1.89 -11.59
C ILE A 63 -10.68 1.16 -10.64
N GLY A 64 -11.09 0.03 -10.07
CA GLY A 64 -10.20 -0.86 -9.32
C GLY A 64 -9.96 -0.50 -7.86
N LEU A 65 -10.66 0.50 -7.30
CA LEU A 65 -10.59 0.78 -5.87
C LEU A 65 -11.42 -0.23 -5.09
N HIS A 66 -10.84 -0.85 -4.07
CA HIS A 66 -11.55 -1.70 -3.13
C HIS A 66 -12.11 -0.90 -1.95
N TYR A 67 -12.98 -1.53 -1.16
CA TYR A 67 -13.51 -0.94 0.06
C TYR A 67 -12.39 -0.45 0.99
N CYS A 68 -12.58 0.74 1.56
CA CYS A 68 -11.74 1.32 2.58
C CYS A 68 -12.39 1.19 3.96
N LYS A 69 -11.60 0.96 5.01
CA LYS A 69 -12.11 0.87 6.40
C LYS A 69 -12.37 2.24 7.03
N HIS A 70 -11.89 3.30 6.40
CA HIS A 70 -11.96 4.67 6.91
C HIS A 70 -13.33 5.30 6.60
N LYS A 71 -14.07 5.71 7.63
CA LYS A 71 -15.44 6.26 7.48
C LYS A 71 -15.51 7.56 6.68
N ASP A 72 -14.40 8.26 6.54
CA ASP A 72 -14.24 9.48 5.75
C ASP A 72 -13.85 9.21 4.29
N SER A 73 -13.50 7.97 3.93
CA SER A 73 -13.22 7.57 2.55
C SER A 73 -14.52 7.42 1.75
N MET A 74 -14.46 7.82 0.48
CA MET A 74 -15.51 7.56 -0.49
C MET A 74 -15.76 6.06 -0.62
N MET A 75 -14.70 5.25 -0.55
CA MET A 75 -14.77 3.78 -0.65
C MET A 75 -15.18 3.09 0.65
N PHE A 76 -15.69 3.80 1.66
CA PHE A 76 -16.24 3.15 2.85
C PHE A 76 -17.52 2.36 2.51
N ALA A 77 -17.59 1.09 2.94
CA ALA A 77 -18.64 0.15 2.53
C ALA A 77 -20.08 0.54 2.92
N MET A 78 -20.27 1.55 3.77
CA MET A 78 -21.59 2.03 4.17
C MET A 78 -21.74 3.50 3.81
N ALA A 79 -22.82 3.86 3.12
CA ALA A 79 -23.14 5.26 2.87
C ALA A 79 -23.31 6.02 4.21
N PRO A 80 -22.69 7.19 4.37
CA PRO A 80 -22.75 7.93 5.63
C PRO A 80 -24.19 8.42 5.86
N SER A 81 -24.65 8.44 7.12
CA SER A 81 -25.98 8.97 7.45
C SER A 81 -26.11 10.46 7.15
N LYS A 82 -25.03 11.23 7.37
CA LYS A 82 -24.90 12.65 7.01
C LYS A 82 -23.76 12.82 6.01
N THR A 83 -24.08 13.24 4.79
CA THR A 83 -23.07 13.51 3.76
C THR A 83 -22.73 14.99 3.77
N LYS A 84 -21.44 15.32 3.74
CA LYS A 84 -20.99 16.68 3.44
C LYS A 84 -21.24 16.93 1.94
N PHE A 85 -21.74 18.12 1.60
CA PHE A 85 -21.91 18.54 0.21
C PHE A 85 -21.13 19.85 -0.03
N PRO A 86 -20.25 19.92 -1.04
CA PRO A 86 -19.81 18.80 -1.88
C PRO A 86 -19.06 17.76 -1.04
N PHE A 87 -19.16 16.47 -1.42
CA PHE A 87 -18.29 15.46 -0.83
C PHE A 87 -16.90 15.61 -1.41
N THR A 88 -15.89 15.29 -0.60
CA THR A 88 -14.48 15.37 -0.98
C THR A 88 -13.88 13.99 -0.95
N LEU A 89 -12.92 13.73 -1.85
CA LEU A 89 -12.08 12.56 -1.76
C LEU A 89 -11.20 12.67 -0.50
N SER A 90 -11.14 11.60 0.29
CA SER A 90 -10.21 11.51 1.41
C SER A 90 -8.78 11.35 0.89
N LEU A 91 -7.80 11.51 1.78
CA LEU A 91 -6.41 11.24 1.46
C LEU A 91 -6.22 9.79 0.98
N ASN A 92 -6.93 8.83 1.58
CA ASN A 92 -6.86 7.42 1.19
C ASN A 92 -7.41 7.18 -0.23
N ASP A 93 -8.52 7.84 -0.59
CA ASP A 93 -9.08 7.73 -1.95
C ASP A 93 -8.08 8.27 -2.98
N MET A 94 -7.46 9.42 -2.69
CA MET A 94 -6.47 10.06 -3.55
C MET A 94 -5.18 9.24 -3.68
N LEU A 95 -4.70 8.64 -2.59
CA LEU A 95 -3.50 7.81 -2.62
C LEU A 95 -3.73 6.51 -3.39
N HIS A 96 -4.86 5.82 -3.14
CA HIS A 96 -5.16 4.56 -3.81
C HIS A 96 -5.38 4.75 -5.32
N ILE A 97 -6.08 5.81 -5.74
CA ILE A 97 -6.28 6.04 -7.17
C ILE A 97 -4.97 6.42 -7.88
N ARG A 98 -4.10 7.19 -7.22
CA ARG A 98 -2.77 7.52 -7.73
C ARG A 98 -1.85 6.31 -7.78
N TYR A 99 -2.00 5.36 -6.85
CA TYR A 99 -1.29 4.10 -6.90
C TYR A 99 -1.68 3.28 -8.14
N LEU A 100 -2.97 3.22 -8.48
CA LEU A 100 -3.47 2.44 -9.62
C LEU A 100 -3.14 3.06 -10.99
N TYR A 101 -3.26 4.39 -11.11
CA TYR A 101 -3.17 5.05 -12.42
C TYR A 101 -1.99 6.02 -12.58
N GLY A 102 -1.21 6.21 -11.53
CA GLY A 102 -0.18 7.24 -11.43
C GLY A 102 -0.78 8.62 -11.15
N ALA A 103 0.07 9.57 -10.75
CA ALA A 103 -0.30 10.97 -10.70
C ALA A 103 -0.25 11.54 -12.13
N ASN A 104 -1.37 11.54 -12.86
CA ASN A 104 -1.46 12.35 -14.08
C ASN A 104 -1.40 13.83 -13.67
N TYR A 105 -0.24 14.45 -13.91
CA TYR A 105 0.02 15.87 -13.71
C TYR A 105 -0.75 16.67 -14.77
N TYR A 106 -2.03 16.93 -14.53
CA TYR A 106 -2.67 18.06 -15.20
C TYR A 106 -2.09 19.32 -14.58
N GLY A 107 -1.30 20.04 -15.37
CA GLY A 107 -0.66 21.30 -15.01
C GLY A 107 -1.67 22.30 -14.45
N SER A 108 -1.81 22.33 -13.14
CA SER A 108 -2.21 23.49 -12.39
C SER A 108 -1.05 23.83 -11.50
N THR A 109 -0.29 24.85 -11.90
CA THR A 109 0.50 25.67 -10.99
C THR A 109 -0.46 26.27 -9.96
N THR A 110 -0.79 25.49 -8.94
CA THR A 110 -1.12 26.06 -7.65
C THR A 110 0.15 25.92 -6.84
N THR A 111 0.97 26.97 -6.92
CA THR A 111 1.99 27.27 -5.93
C THR A 111 1.40 26.98 -4.55
N ILE A 112 1.82 25.87 -3.94
CA ILE A 112 1.72 25.72 -2.50
C ILE A 112 2.57 26.87 -1.95
N PRO A 113 1.98 27.89 -1.28
CA PRO A 113 2.80 28.90 -0.66
C PRO A 113 3.73 28.20 0.34
N PRO A 114 5.00 28.62 0.45
CA PRO A 114 5.88 28.09 1.48
C PRO A 114 5.18 28.30 2.83
N ILE A 115 4.92 27.22 3.56
CA ILE A 115 4.57 27.32 4.97
C ILE A 115 5.83 27.81 5.66
N THR A 116 5.94 29.13 5.78
CA THR A 116 6.80 29.77 6.76
C THR A 116 6.25 29.35 8.12
N THR A 117 6.94 28.44 8.80
CA THR A 117 6.69 28.10 10.19
C THR A 117 7.00 29.33 11.04
N THR A 118 6.03 30.22 11.22
CA THR A 118 6.07 31.20 12.29
C THR A 118 5.53 30.53 13.54
N THR A 119 6.46 30.24 14.46
CA THR A 119 6.20 29.78 15.82
C THR A 119 5.32 30.79 16.55
N ALA A 120 4.01 30.60 16.50
CA ALA A 120 3.09 31.24 17.43
C ALA A 120 2.90 30.29 18.62
N VAL A 121 3.49 30.67 19.75
CA VAL A 121 3.33 30.01 21.04
C VAL A 121 1.87 30.19 21.48
N VAL A 122 1.03 29.20 21.22
CA VAL A 122 -0.28 29.08 21.87
C VAL A 122 -0.06 28.30 23.16
N ILE A 123 0.08 29.04 24.27
CA ILE A 123 0.01 28.48 25.62
C ILE A 123 -1.41 27.94 25.78
N THR A 124 -1.57 26.65 25.51
CA THR A 124 -2.76 25.90 25.94
C THR A 124 -2.33 25.10 27.14
N THR A 125 -2.89 25.43 28.30
CA THR A 125 -2.72 24.75 29.58
C THR A 125 -2.94 23.24 29.39
N LYS A 126 -1.85 22.48 29.35
CA LYS A 126 -1.89 21.02 29.47
C LYS A 126 -2.33 20.69 30.89
N THR A 127 -3.56 20.21 31.04
CA THR A 127 -3.91 19.42 32.21
C THR A 127 -3.13 18.11 32.10
N THR A 128 -2.08 18.02 32.90
CA THR A 128 -1.28 16.83 33.12
C THR A 128 -2.18 15.72 33.64
N THR A 129 -2.42 14.69 32.83
CA THR A 129 -2.74 13.36 33.34
C THR A 129 -1.59 12.45 32.96
N THR A 130 -0.69 12.27 33.90
CA THR A 130 0.44 11.35 33.85
C THR A 130 -0.13 9.93 33.78
N ILE A 131 -0.14 9.34 32.58
CA ILE A 131 -0.28 7.88 32.44
C ILE A 131 1.05 7.39 31.88
N THR A 132 1.96 7.08 32.80
CA THR A 132 3.08 6.16 32.55
C THR A 132 2.51 4.81 32.18
N THR A 133 2.44 4.49 30.89
CA THR A 133 2.19 3.11 30.44
C THR A 133 3.08 2.77 29.25
N SER A 134 3.90 1.73 29.46
CA SER A 134 4.59 0.93 28.47
C SER A 134 3.79 0.81 27.16
N LYS A 135 4.43 1.04 25.99
CA LYS A 135 3.86 0.76 24.66
C LYS A 135 3.41 -0.71 24.62
N ASN A 136 2.14 -0.96 24.90
CA ASN A 136 1.52 -2.26 24.66
C ASN A 136 1.31 -2.37 23.15
N ILE A 137 2.22 -3.06 22.47
CA ILE A 137 2.05 -3.38 21.05
C ILE A 137 0.80 -4.24 20.95
N ASN A 138 -0.26 -3.69 20.38
CA ASN A 138 -1.48 -4.42 20.13
C ASN A 138 -1.13 -5.55 19.17
N HIS A 139 -1.25 -6.80 19.61
CA HIS A 139 -0.76 -7.99 18.90
C HIS A 139 -1.53 -8.28 17.60
N CYS A 140 -2.49 -7.43 17.19
CA CYS A 140 -3.19 -7.54 15.92
C CYS A 140 -2.43 -6.82 14.79
N PRO A 141 -2.06 -7.51 13.69
CA PRO A 141 -1.53 -6.87 12.49
C PRO A 141 -2.50 -5.82 11.91
N CYS A 142 -3.80 -5.98 12.18
CA CYS A 142 -4.86 -5.08 11.72
C CYS A 142 -4.80 -3.66 12.30
N ALA A 143 -4.09 -3.46 13.40
CA ALA A 143 -3.94 -2.15 14.05
C ALA A 143 -2.74 -1.35 13.53
N LEU A 144 -1.88 -1.98 12.71
CA LEU A 144 -0.70 -1.36 12.11
C LEU A 144 -1.13 -0.40 11.00
N ARG A 145 -0.56 0.81 11.00
CA ARG A 145 -0.90 1.88 10.03
C ARG A 145 0.18 2.14 9.01
N ASP A 146 1.43 1.91 9.39
CA ASP A 146 2.60 2.09 8.54
C ASP A 146 3.40 0.79 8.64
N LEU A 147 3.49 0.05 7.55
CA LEU A 147 4.20 -1.24 7.52
C LEU A 147 5.62 -1.00 7.03
N ASP A 148 6.57 -1.67 7.67
CA ASP A 148 7.97 -1.56 7.30
C ASP A 148 8.30 -2.45 6.10
N VAL A 149 7.88 -3.72 6.16
CA VAL A 149 8.13 -4.70 5.10
C VAL A 149 6.96 -5.65 4.96
N ILE A 150 6.66 -6.01 3.70
CA ILE A 150 5.78 -7.12 3.36
C ILE A 150 6.58 -8.11 2.51
N LEU A 151 6.57 -9.37 2.90
CA LEU A 151 7.33 -10.44 2.23
C LEU A 151 6.43 -11.66 2.02
N ILE A 152 6.46 -12.24 0.82
CA ILE A 152 5.68 -13.44 0.49
C ILE A 152 6.66 -14.56 0.18
N ILE A 153 6.57 -15.67 0.92
CA ILE A 153 7.40 -16.87 0.72
C ILE A 153 6.52 -18.10 0.89
N TYR A 154 6.57 -19.06 -0.04
CA TYR A 154 5.85 -20.34 0.03
C TYR A 154 4.42 -20.23 0.57
N ASN A 155 3.63 -19.31 0.00
CA ASN A 155 2.22 -19.09 0.34
C ASN A 155 1.97 -18.60 1.80
N ARG A 156 3.00 -18.06 2.45
CA ARG A 156 2.89 -17.30 3.69
C ARG A 156 3.26 -15.84 3.45
N LEU A 157 2.45 -14.96 4.03
CA LEU A 157 2.66 -13.51 4.04
C LEU A 157 3.31 -13.14 5.37
N TYR A 158 4.43 -12.44 5.32
CA TYR A 158 5.14 -11.94 6.49
C TYR A 158 5.03 -10.41 6.50
N ILE A 159 4.44 -9.86 7.55
CA ILE A 159 4.35 -8.42 7.76
C ILE A 159 5.34 -8.04 8.86
N ALA A 160 6.29 -7.16 8.56
CA ALA A 160 7.21 -6.60 9.55
C ALA A 160 6.76 -5.22 10.00
N TYR A 161 6.87 -4.97 11.31
CA TYR A 161 6.67 -3.67 11.92
C TYR A 161 7.56 -3.54 13.17
N GLU A 162 8.35 -2.49 13.22
CA GLU A 162 9.45 -2.33 14.17
C GLU A 162 10.30 -3.62 14.19
N LYS A 163 10.51 -4.21 15.37
CA LYS A 163 11.29 -5.44 15.56
C LYS A 163 10.48 -6.74 15.46
N TYR A 164 9.23 -6.66 15.02
CA TYR A 164 8.29 -7.79 15.03
C TYR A 164 7.91 -8.21 13.62
N ILE A 165 7.67 -9.52 13.44
CA ILE A 165 7.09 -10.09 12.22
C ILE A 165 5.82 -10.87 12.57
N TRP A 166 4.78 -10.68 11.78
CA TRP A 166 3.56 -11.48 11.81
C TRP A 166 3.54 -12.42 10.60
N PRO A 167 3.68 -13.74 10.81
CA PRO A 167 3.42 -14.72 9.77
C PRO A 167 1.90 -14.92 9.62
N ILE A 168 1.42 -14.81 8.39
CA ILE A 168 0.03 -14.92 8.01
C ILE A 168 -0.09 -16.06 7.01
N ASN A 169 -0.93 -17.04 7.34
CA ASN A 169 -1.31 -18.09 6.41
C ASN A 169 -2.35 -17.54 5.44
N ILE A 170 -1.97 -17.38 4.18
CA ILE A 170 -2.83 -16.77 3.16
C ILE A 170 -4.05 -17.66 2.86
N ASN A 171 -3.92 -18.99 2.96
CA ASN A 171 -5.01 -19.92 2.66
C ASN A 171 -6.06 -19.97 3.76
N GLU A 172 -5.60 -20.00 5.02
CA GLU A 172 -6.49 -20.13 6.18
C GLU A 172 -6.99 -18.78 6.68
N ASN A 173 -6.42 -17.68 6.17
CA ASN A 173 -6.69 -16.31 6.63
C ASN A 173 -6.48 -16.16 8.16
N THR A 174 -5.52 -16.90 8.70
CA THR A 174 -5.12 -16.88 10.11
C THR A 174 -3.73 -16.26 10.24
N TYR A 175 -3.47 -15.58 11.36
CA TYR A 175 -2.16 -15.04 11.70
C TYR A 175 -1.69 -15.61 13.04
N GLU A 176 -0.41 -15.92 13.13
CA GLU A 176 0.19 -16.41 14.37
C GLU A 176 0.62 -15.22 15.25
N LYS A 177 1.08 -15.52 16.47
CA LYS A 177 1.63 -14.47 17.35
C LYS A 177 2.84 -13.79 16.70
N PRO A 178 3.04 -12.48 16.93
CA PRO A 178 4.23 -11.82 16.44
C PRO A 178 5.48 -12.49 17.01
N ILE A 179 6.47 -12.69 16.14
CA ILE A 179 7.80 -13.14 16.50
C ILE A 179 8.75 -11.94 16.52
N VAL A 180 9.77 -11.98 17.38
CA VAL A 180 10.82 -10.96 17.40
C VAL A 180 11.89 -11.35 16.37
N ILE A 181 12.25 -10.42 15.49
CA ILE A 181 13.19 -10.68 14.39
C ILE A 181 14.54 -11.18 14.92
N SER A 182 15.04 -10.57 16.00
CA SER A 182 16.32 -10.92 16.63
C SER A 182 16.39 -12.34 17.19
N ASP A 183 15.26 -12.99 17.46
CA ASP A 183 15.25 -14.39 17.93
C ASP A 183 15.73 -15.36 16.83
N TYR A 184 15.50 -14.98 15.56
CA TYR A 184 15.86 -15.78 14.38
C TYR A 184 17.11 -15.23 13.68
N MET A 185 17.32 -13.92 13.72
CA MET A 185 18.43 -13.23 13.06
C MET A 185 19.37 -12.63 14.11
N GLN A 186 20.07 -13.49 14.85
CA GLN A 186 20.96 -13.10 15.96
C GLN A 186 22.17 -12.27 15.52
N PHE A 187 22.45 -12.21 14.21
CA PHE A 187 23.50 -11.37 13.63
C PHE A 187 23.09 -9.90 13.49
N LEU A 188 21.81 -9.57 13.69
CA LEU A 188 21.36 -8.17 13.72
C LEU A 188 21.94 -7.48 14.96
N PRO A 189 22.29 -6.18 14.86
CA PRO A 189 22.90 -5.47 15.96
C PRO A 189 21.90 -5.24 17.10
N ASP A 190 22.39 -5.09 18.34
CA ASP A 190 21.54 -4.91 19.53
C ASP A 190 20.63 -3.67 19.45
N ASN A 191 21.05 -2.66 18.68
CA ASN A 191 20.29 -1.43 18.44
C ASN A 191 19.37 -1.51 17.22
N PHE A 192 19.12 -2.71 16.68
CA PHE A 192 18.20 -2.93 15.58
C PHE A 192 16.79 -2.42 15.89
N THR A 193 16.24 -1.62 14.98
CA THR A 193 14.93 -0.98 15.18
C THR A 193 13.85 -1.57 14.29
N HIS A 194 14.12 -1.69 12.99
CA HIS A 194 13.19 -2.16 11.99
C HIS A 194 13.91 -2.60 10.70
N LEU A 195 13.19 -3.36 9.87
CA LEU A 195 13.60 -3.62 8.49
C LEU A 195 13.16 -2.46 7.60
N THR A 196 13.87 -2.21 6.50
CA THR A 196 13.49 -1.18 5.52
C THR A 196 12.93 -1.79 4.25
N ALA A 197 13.44 -2.95 3.85
CA ALA A 197 12.92 -3.73 2.73
C ALA A 197 13.38 -5.18 2.87
N ALA A 198 12.65 -6.12 2.29
CA ALA A 198 13.15 -7.48 2.10
C ALA A 198 12.49 -8.12 0.88
N TYR A 199 13.21 -9.00 0.22
CA TYR A 199 12.67 -9.85 -0.83
C TYR A 199 13.36 -11.22 -0.85
N GLN A 200 12.72 -12.21 -1.47
CA GLN A 200 13.34 -13.51 -1.71
C GLN A 200 14.05 -13.53 -3.07
N LYS A 201 15.36 -13.79 -3.05
CA LYS A 201 16.17 -13.95 -4.27
C LYS A 201 15.68 -15.17 -5.07
N PRO A 202 15.94 -15.22 -6.39
CA PRO A 202 15.68 -16.41 -7.20
C PRO A 202 16.38 -17.67 -6.68
N THR A 203 17.51 -17.50 -5.98
CA THR A 203 18.24 -18.61 -5.34
C THR A 203 17.54 -19.17 -4.10
N GLY A 204 16.44 -18.57 -3.64
CA GLY A 204 15.70 -18.93 -2.44
C GLY A 204 16.15 -18.19 -1.17
N ASN A 205 17.35 -17.61 -1.16
CA ASN A 205 17.87 -16.82 -0.03
C ASN A 205 17.13 -15.49 0.12
N LEU A 206 17.11 -14.94 1.33
CA LEU A 206 16.53 -13.62 1.59
C LEU A 206 17.57 -12.52 1.42
N MET A 207 17.13 -11.42 0.84
CA MET A 207 17.88 -10.17 0.82
C MET A 207 17.13 -9.16 1.67
N ILE A 208 17.76 -8.73 2.76
CA ILE A 208 17.16 -7.93 3.82
C ILE A 208 17.91 -6.61 3.93
N PHE A 209 17.18 -5.51 3.90
CA PHE A 209 17.70 -4.16 4.06
C PHE A 209 17.30 -3.67 5.45
N ALA A 210 18.27 -3.21 6.23
CA ALA A 210 18.04 -2.58 7.51
C ALA A 210 19.07 -1.46 7.68
N ASP A 211 18.57 -0.24 7.93
CA ASP A 211 19.37 0.97 7.93
C ASP A 211 20.18 1.10 6.61
N ASN A 212 21.51 1.24 6.70
CA ASN A 212 22.42 1.35 5.56
C ASN A 212 23.17 0.03 5.27
N ILE A 213 22.64 -1.10 5.75
CA ILE A 213 23.24 -2.42 5.61
C ILE A 213 22.28 -3.36 4.90
N ILE A 214 22.86 -4.21 4.07
CA ILE A 214 22.16 -5.27 3.35
C ILE A 214 22.68 -6.62 3.85
N TYR A 215 21.76 -7.50 4.21
CA TYR A 215 22.03 -8.83 4.71
C TYR A 215 21.50 -9.85 3.71
N VAL A 216 22.38 -10.75 3.25
CA VAL A 216 21.98 -11.95 2.52
C VAL A 216 21.87 -13.08 3.52
N VAL A 217 20.69 -13.66 3.62
CA VAL A 217 20.32 -14.61 4.68
C VAL A 217 19.83 -15.90 4.05
N SER A 218 20.34 -17.03 4.53
CA SER A 218 19.90 -18.35 4.11
C SER A 218 18.44 -18.58 4.52
N PHE A 219 17.64 -19.17 3.64
CA PHE A 219 16.27 -19.60 3.98
C PHE A 219 16.12 -21.09 3.68
N PRO A 220 15.57 -21.90 4.61
CA PRO A 220 14.84 -21.50 5.82
C PRO A 220 15.68 -21.41 7.10
N SER A 221 17.02 -21.53 7.05
CA SER A 221 17.85 -21.59 8.27
C SER A 221 18.06 -20.26 8.98
N TYR A 222 17.79 -19.13 8.31
CA TYR A 222 18.01 -17.76 8.80
C TYR A 222 19.46 -17.43 9.17
N GLU A 223 20.42 -18.16 8.63
CA GLU A 223 21.85 -17.91 8.85
C GLU A 223 22.37 -16.79 7.96
N LEU A 224 23.27 -15.95 8.49
CA LEU A 224 23.92 -14.90 7.71
C LEU A 224 24.89 -15.51 6.70
N ILE A 225 24.64 -15.25 5.42
CA ILE A 225 25.56 -15.62 4.33
C ILE A 225 26.54 -14.47 4.07
N GLN A 226 26.02 -13.24 3.97
CA GLN A 226 26.83 -12.08 3.61
C GLN A 226 26.23 -10.80 4.18
N LYS A 227 27.12 -9.89 4.59
CA LYS A 227 26.78 -8.52 5.00
C LYS A 227 27.44 -7.54 4.02
N LEU A 228 26.67 -6.60 3.50
CA LEU A 228 27.11 -5.62 2.50
C LEU A 228 26.74 -4.20 2.98
N SER A 229 27.65 -3.25 2.78
CA SER A 229 27.28 -1.83 2.88
C SER A 229 26.59 -1.38 1.59
N PHE A 230 25.86 -0.27 1.63
CA PHE A 230 25.29 0.32 0.42
C PHE A 230 26.38 0.63 -0.63
N ASN A 231 27.53 1.14 -0.19
CA ASN A 231 28.64 1.45 -1.09
C ASN A 231 29.18 0.19 -1.78
N ASP A 232 29.36 -0.92 -1.05
CA ASP A 232 29.82 -2.19 -1.64
C ASP A 232 28.79 -2.78 -2.60
N PHE A 233 27.52 -2.54 -2.31
CA PHE A 233 26.42 -2.99 -3.15
C PHE A 233 26.25 -2.13 -4.41
N GLY A 234 26.68 -0.85 -4.38
CA GLY A 234 26.56 0.11 -5.48
C GLY A 234 25.46 1.18 -5.26
N LEU A 235 24.82 1.19 -4.08
CA LEU A 235 23.84 2.20 -3.70
C LEU A 235 24.50 3.45 -3.11
N PRO A 236 23.96 4.66 -3.38
CA PRO A 236 24.39 5.87 -2.70
C PRO A 236 24.24 5.72 -1.17
N LEU A 237 25.22 6.21 -0.39
CA LEU A 237 25.16 6.20 1.08
C LEU A 237 23.97 7.01 1.65
N THR A 238 23.42 7.92 0.85
CA THR A 238 22.26 8.75 1.18
C THR A 238 20.95 8.16 0.67
N ALA A 239 20.97 6.97 0.05
CA ALA A 239 19.77 6.33 -0.46
C ALA A 239 18.83 5.96 0.69
N ARG A 240 17.59 6.44 0.64
CA ARG A 240 16.51 5.98 1.50
C ARG A 240 15.74 4.89 0.76
N ILE A 241 15.89 3.64 1.20
CA ILE A 241 15.16 2.53 0.59
C ILE A 241 13.68 2.63 0.93
N ASN A 242 12.83 2.51 -0.09
CA ASN A 242 11.38 2.48 0.08
C ASN A 242 10.87 1.04 0.07
N THR A 243 11.36 0.23 -0.87
CA THR A 243 11.01 -1.17 -0.98
C THR A 243 11.98 -1.90 -1.90
N ALA A 244 11.98 -3.23 -1.85
CA ALA A 244 12.69 -4.09 -2.77
C ALA A 244 11.77 -5.26 -3.13
N ILE A 245 11.75 -5.64 -4.40
CA ILE A 245 10.84 -6.66 -4.93
C ILE A 245 11.58 -7.61 -5.87
N ASN A 246 11.10 -8.85 -5.94
CA ASN A 246 11.47 -9.80 -6.98
C ASN A 246 10.24 -10.10 -7.84
N THR A 247 10.43 -10.17 -9.14
CA THR A 247 9.38 -10.49 -10.11
C THR A 247 9.31 -11.98 -10.35
N ASN A 248 8.20 -12.47 -10.88
CA ASN A 248 8.04 -13.86 -11.31
C ASN A 248 9.04 -14.30 -12.40
N LYS A 249 9.72 -13.35 -13.07
CA LYS A 249 10.80 -13.61 -14.03
C LYS A 249 12.19 -13.73 -13.39
N GLY A 250 12.27 -13.61 -12.06
CA GLY A 250 13.53 -13.66 -11.31
C GLY A 250 14.33 -12.36 -11.35
N GLN A 251 13.77 -11.27 -11.89
CA GLN A 251 14.40 -9.95 -11.85
C GLN A 251 14.10 -9.28 -10.51
N SER A 252 15.11 -8.66 -9.92
CA SER A 252 15.00 -7.98 -8.63
C SER A 252 15.16 -6.47 -8.81
N PHE A 253 14.34 -5.69 -8.12
CA PHE A 253 14.38 -4.23 -8.17
C PHE A 253 14.39 -3.64 -6.76
N VAL A 254 15.07 -2.51 -6.61
CA VAL A 254 14.98 -1.66 -5.41
C VAL A 254 14.45 -0.30 -5.81
N ILE A 255 13.51 0.19 -5.01
CA ILE A 255 12.94 1.54 -5.13
C ILE A 255 13.48 2.35 -3.97
N TYR A 256 14.10 3.48 -4.26
CA TYR A 256 14.69 4.34 -3.26
C TYR A 256 14.52 5.82 -3.60
N ASN A 257 14.64 6.67 -2.57
CA ASN A 257 14.37 8.11 -2.64
C ASN A 257 13.01 8.44 -3.28
N ASP A 258 12.01 7.59 -3.04
CA ASP A 258 10.61 7.67 -3.48
C ASP A 258 10.33 7.43 -4.97
N HIS A 259 11.30 7.60 -5.86
CA HIS A 259 11.07 7.57 -7.31
C HIS A 259 12.14 6.87 -8.13
N ILE A 260 13.30 6.54 -7.54
CA ILE A 260 14.39 5.93 -8.30
C ILE A 260 14.24 4.42 -8.22
N VAL A 261 14.17 3.79 -9.39
CA VAL A 261 14.15 2.33 -9.55
C VAL A 261 15.51 1.90 -10.06
N GLY A 262 16.13 0.93 -9.39
CA GLY A 262 17.33 0.27 -9.92
C GLY A 262 17.15 -1.25 -9.92
N GLU A 263 17.73 -1.89 -10.93
CA GLU A 263 17.74 -3.35 -11.05
C GLU A 263 18.92 -3.93 -10.26
N ILE A 264 18.67 -5.06 -9.60
CA ILE A 264 19.67 -5.79 -8.85
C ILE A 264 20.09 -7.00 -9.67
N ASP A 265 21.37 -7.08 -10.01
CA ASP A 265 21.94 -8.27 -10.59
C ASP A 265 22.08 -9.35 -9.51
N ASN A 266 21.13 -10.28 -9.53
CA ASN A 266 21.09 -11.39 -8.58
C ASN A 266 22.27 -12.37 -8.71
N SER A 267 22.94 -12.39 -9.86
CA SER A 267 24.04 -13.30 -10.17
C SER A 267 25.38 -12.81 -9.61
N THR A 268 25.63 -11.49 -9.70
CA THR A 268 26.84 -10.87 -9.17
C THR A 268 26.64 -10.28 -7.78
N GLY A 269 25.39 -10.11 -7.33
CA GLY A 269 25.06 -9.40 -6.11
C GLY A 269 25.41 -7.92 -6.17
N LYS A 270 25.53 -7.36 -7.36
CA LYS A 270 25.80 -5.94 -7.58
C LYS A 270 24.51 -5.20 -7.96
N PHE A 271 24.44 -3.97 -7.52
CA PHE A 271 23.46 -3.01 -7.98
C PHE A 271 23.97 -2.38 -9.26
N ASP A 272 23.20 -2.53 -10.34
CA ASP A 272 23.43 -1.75 -11.56
C ASP A 272 22.36 -0.67 -11.62
N LEU A 273 22.79 0.58 -11.57
CA LEU A 273 21.90 1.73 -11.60
C LEU A 273 21.42 1.94 -13.04
N GLN A 274 20.50 1.10 -13.50
CA GLN A 274 19.66 1.44 -14.63
C GLN A 274 18.67 2.49 -14.16
N ILE A 275 18.97 3.76 -14.40
CA ILE A 275 17.96 4.82 -14.29
C ILE A 275 16.87 4.46 -15.31
N VAL A 276 15.82 3.79 -14.86
CA VAL A 276 14.57 3.75 -15.59
C VAL A 276 14.00 5.14 -15.47
N ASP A 277 14.39 6.01 -16.40
CA ASP A 277 13.79 7.32 -16.55
C ASP A 277 12.30 7.09 -16.85
N VAL A 278 11.44 7.24 -15.84
CA VAL A 278 9.99 7.05 -16.01
C VAL A 278 9.36 8.24 -16.76
N THR A 279 10.17 9.06 -17.45
CA THR A 279 9.69 9.89 -18.56
C THR A 279 9.59 9.14 -19.90
N TYR A 280 9.90 7.84 -19.94
CA TYR A 280 9.68 7.04 -21.15
C TYR A 280 8.20 6.63 -21.33
N PRO A 281 7.59 6.84 -22.52
CA PRO A 281 6.17 6.63 -22.74
C PRO A 281 5.73 5.18 -22.53
N ARG A 282 4.53 5.07 -21.96
CA ARG A 282 3.76 3.93 -21.42
C ARG A 282 3.74 2.60 -22.20
N ASP A 283 4.34 2.50 -23.38
CA ASP A 283 4.03 1.42 -24.32
C ASP A 283 5.02 0.23 -24.33
N ASN A 284 6.19 0.35 -23.70
CA ASN A 284 7.21 -0.73 -23.78
C ASN A 284 7.40 -1.55 -22.51
N LEU A 285 7.05 -1.05 -21.31
CA LEU A 285 7.16 -1.85 -20.08
C LEU A 285 6.02 -2.88 -19.94
N ILE A 286 4.83 -2.57 -20.49
CA ILE A 286 3.69 -3.50 -20.54
C ILE A 286 3.92 -4.62 -21.58
N LYS A 287 4.81 -4.43 -22.56
CA LYS A 287 5.18 -5.49 -23.51
C LYS A 287 6.09 -6.56 -22.88
N GLN A 288 7.08 -6.18 -22.07
CA GLN A 288 7.97 -7.19 -21.46
C GLN A 288 7.29 -8.03 -20.37
N LEU A 289 6.17 -7.60 -19.80
CA LEU A 289 5.39 -8.39 -18.84
C LEU A 289 4.24 -9.19 -19.50
N ARG A 290 4.04 -9.10 -20.82
CA ARG A 290 2.91 -9.75 -21.52
C ARG A 290 3.25 -11.05 -22.26
N ASP A 291 4.52 -11.36 -22.50
CA ASP A 291 4.86 -12.61 -23.22
C ASP A 291 5.42 -13.69 -22.28
N PRO A 292 4.60 -14.69 -21.93
CA PRO A 292 5.02 -16.05 -21.71
C PRO A 292 4.71 -16.87 -22.98
N LEU A 293 5.76 -17.19 -23.75
CA LEU A 293 5.78 -17.98 -24.99
C LEU A 293 5.56 -17.17 -26.29
N GLY A 294 6.66 -16.95 -27.02
CA GLY A 294 6.66 -16.71 -28.47
C GLY A 294 6.27 -15.32 -28.93
#